data_AF-A0A7C3AQ76-F1
#
_entry.id   AF-A0A7C3AQ76-F1
#
_cell.length_a   1.000
_cell.length_b   1.000
_cell.length_c   1.000
_cell.angle_alpha   90.00
_cell.angle_beta   90.00
_cell.angle_gamma   90.00
#
_symmetry.space_group_name_H-M   'P 1'
#
loop_
_entity.id
_entity.type
_entity.pdbx_description
1 polymer ?
#
loop_
_entity_poly.entity_id
_entity_poly.type
_entity_poly.pdbx_seq_one_letter_code
_entity_poly.pdbx_strand_id
1 'polypeptide(L)'
;MNSIITRAGLAVFALIFLVFFTVNSVYAAVPNINLPSEEVTLTIQYPSHECYYYIWLSDVPPGYHVSNGRYIGWCVDEHHYIYNGRTYRARMYSSYDPANPHPDEDWDMVNYILNNNEQGTWEDVQDAIWFFVDGGKYPNSTAARAMVDDALANGEGFVPGPGQTLAVILYIDGSTQIPIIEVTVPIENVVPQYPLGTVIGLVALMAAFGVFGYKRKILRL
;
A
#
# COMPACT_ATOMS: atom_id res chain seq x y z
N MET A 1 -47.56 22.64 19.69
CA MET A 1 -46.65 21.65 20.32
C MET A 1 -46.20 20.53 19.38
N ASN A 2 -47.03 20.06 18.44
CA ASN A 2 -46.65 18.97 17.51
C ASN A 2 -45.59 19.32 16.44
N SER A 3 -45.39 20.59 16.08
CA SER A 3 -44.44 20.96 15.00
C SER A 3 -42.98 21.12 15.45
N ILE A 4 -42.74 21.34 16.74
CA ILE A 4 -41.38 21.50 17.30
C ILE A 4 -40.74 20.13 17.53
N ILE A 5 -41.53 19.14 17.97
CA ILE A 5 -41.08 17.77 18.21
C ILE A 5 -40.69 17.06 16.90
N THR A 6 -41.41 17.33 15.81
CA THR A 6 -41.09 16.80 14.47
C THR A 6 -39.84 17.42 13.86
N ARG A 7 -39.60 18.72 14.08
CA ARG A 7 -38.37 19.40 13.61
C ARG A 7 -37.11 18.98 14.39
N ALA A 8 -37.23 18.76 15.69
CA ALA A 8 -36.12 18.27 16.52
C ALA A 8 -35.74 16.81 16.20
N GLY A 9 -36.72 15.94 15.93
CA GLY A 9 -36.47 14.55 15.53
C GLY A 9 -35.76 14.43 14.18
N LEU A 10 -36.13 15.27 13.20
CA LEU A 10 -35.50 15.30 11.88
C LEU A 10 -34.04 15.79 11.95
N ALA A 11 -33.77 16.81 12.78
CA ALA A 11 -32.43 17.36 12.97
C ALA A 11 -31.47 16.35 13.62
N VAL A 12 -31.94 15.57 14.60
CA VAL A 12 -31.15 14.51 15.24
C VAL A 12 -30.85 13.37 14.26
N PHE A 13 -31.84 12.97 13.44
CA PHE A 13 -31.63 11.94 12.41
C PHE A 13 -30.64 12.39 11.33
N ALA A 14 -30.72 13.65 10.90
CA ALA A 14 -29.78 14.24 9.94
C ALA A 14 -28.36 14.35 10.50
N LEU A 15 -28.20 14.72 11.79
CA LEU A 15 -26.90 14.78 12.45
C LEU A 15 -26.27 13.39 12.61
N ILE A 16 -27.07 12.37 12.92
CA ILE A 16 -26.64 10.97 12.98
C ILE A 16 -26.21 10.49 11.58
N PHE A 17 -26.99 10.79 10.54
CA PHE A 17 -26.60 10.47 9.15
C PHE A 17 -25.30 11.18 8.76
N LEU A 18 -25.11 12.45 9.14
CA LEU A 18 -23.89 13.21 8.87
C LEU A 18 -22.67 12.57 9.58
N VAL A 19 -22.84 12.13 10.83
CA VAL A 19 -21.78 11.47 11.60
C VAL A 19 -21.44 10.09 11.02
N PHE A 20 -22.42 9.35 10.49
CA PHE A 20 -22.19 8.09 9.78
C PHE A 20 -21.49 8.27 8.42
N PHE A 21 -21.69 9.41 7.74
CA PHE A 21 -20.97 9.72 6.50
C PHE A 21 -19.57 10.29 6.71
N THR A 22 -19.25 10.82 7.90
CA THR A 22 -17.91 11.37 8.20
C THR A 22 -16.88 10.35 8.70
N VAL A 23 -17.24 9.08 8.82
CA VAL A 23 -16.33 8.04 9.32
C VAL A 23 -16.07 6.98 8.26
N ASN A 24 -15.29 7.33 7.22
CA ASN A 24 -14.48 6.38 6.45
C ASN A 24 -13.44 7.15 5.62
N SER A 25 -12.67 8.02 6.26
CA SER A 25 -11.33 8.33 5.77
C SER A 25 -10.37 7.52 6.63
N VAL A 26 -10.31 6.21 6.37
CA VAL A 26 -9.16 5.43 6.81
C VAL A 26 -8.02 5.91 5.92
N TYR A 27 -7.23 6.86 6.42
CA TYR A 27 -5.90 7.07 5.84
C TYR A 27 -5.20 5.73 5.97
N ALA A 28 -4.89 5.09 4.84
CA ALA A 28 -4.05 3.90 4.85
C ALA A 28 -2.70 4.32 5.43
N ALA A 29 -2.37 3.81 6.62
CA ALA A 29 -1.08 4.05 7.20
C ALA A 29 -0.01 3.39 6.33
N VAL A 30 1.10 4.08 6.10
CA VAL A 30 2.25 3.53 5.36
C VAL A 30 2.61 2.16 5.97
N PRO A 31 2.84 1.11 5.16
CA PRO A 31 3.04 -0.23 5.67
C PRO A 31 4.31 -0.25 6.51
N ASN A 32 4.21 -0.67 7.77
CA ASN A 32 5.36 -0.74 8.65
C ASN A 32 6.19 -1.98 8.31
N ILE A 33 7.22 -1.81 7.47
CA ILE A 33 8.14 -2.87 7.11
C ILE A 33 9.50 -2.67 7.78
N ASN A 34 9.85 -3.56 8.70
CA ASN A 34 11.20 -3.64 9.26
C ASN A 34 12.21 -4.18 8.23
N LEU A 35 13.05 -3.29 7.71
CA LEU A 35 14.14 -3.58 6.76
C LEU A 35 15.52 -3.36 7.42
N PRO A 36 16.57 -4.09 7.01
CA PRO A 36 17.93 -3.83 7.45
C PRO A 36 18.37 -2.40 7.11
N SER A 37 18.93 -1.69 8.10
CA SER A 37 19.55 -0.38 7.87
C SER A 37 20.93 -0.47 7.22
N GLU A 38 21.61 -1.60 7.43
CA GLU A 38 22.91 -1.92 6.84
C GLU A 38 22.77 -2.46 5.42
N GLU A 39 23.85 -2.38 4.66
CA GLU A 39 23.89 -3.00 3.34
C GLU A 39 23.76 -4.52 3.40
N VAL A 40 22.96 -5.05 2.48
CA VAL A 40 22.89 -6.48 2.20
C VAL A 40 23.59 -6.81 0.88
N THR A 41 23.83 -8.09 0.65
CA THR A 41 24.39 -8.58 -0.60
C THR A 41 23.25 -9.06 -1.50
N LEU A 42 23.28 -8.69 -2.78
CA LEU A 42 22.36 -9.21 -3.79
C LEU A 42 23.10 -9.78 -5.00
N THR A 43 22.61 -10.87 -5.57
CA THR A 43 23.12 -11.44 -6.83
C THR A 43 22.00 -11.54 -7.85
N ILE A 44 22.24 -10.98 -9.04
CA ILE A 44 21.26 -10.95 -10.12
C ILE A 44 21.29 -12.24 -10.92
N GLN A 45 20.11 -12.74 -11.27
CA GLN A 45 19.95 -13.88 -12.17
C GLN A 45 18.88 -13.60 -13.24
N TYR A 46 19.31 -13.53 -14.51
CA TYR A 46 18.41 -13.53 -15.68
C TYR A 46 18.96 -14.43 -16.81
N PRO A 47 18.11 -14.99 -17.69
CA PRO A 47 16.67 -14.75 -17.82
C PRO A 47 15.84 -15.35 -16.68
N SER A 48 14.64 -14.79 -16.48
CA SER A 48 13.57 -15.34 -15.64
C SER A 48 12.34 -15.63 -16.51
N HIS A 49 11.40 -16.42 -15.98
CA HIS A 49 10.13 -16.74 -16.63
C HIS A 49 8.92 -16.05 -15.97
N GLU A 50 9.14 -15.36 -14.84
CA GLU A 50 8.06 -14.76 -14.04
C GLU A 50 8.34 -13.30 -13.66
N CYS A 51 9.53 -12.77 -13.98
CA CYS A 51 9.95 -11.42 -13.59
C CYS A 51 11.10 -10.92 -14.46
N TYR A 52 11.52 -9.66 -14.28
CA TYR A 52 12.63 -9.09 -15.04
C TYR A 52 13.97 -9.77 -14.70
N TYR A 53 14.20 -10.02 -13.40
CA TYR A 53 15.29 -10.87 -12.91
C TYR A 53 14.94 -11.48 -11.56
N TYR A 54 15.55 -12.63 -11.27
CA TYR A 54 15.62 -13.10 -9.89
C TYR A 54 16.72 -12.37 -9.15
N ILE A 55 16.46 -12.07 -7.88
CA ILE A 55 17.42 -11.47 -6.97
C ILE A 55 17.65 -12.43 -5.81
N TRP A 56 18.90 -12.87 -5.65
CA TRP A 56 19.32 -13.66 -4.51
C TRP A 56 19.91 -12.76 -3.44
N LEU A 57 19.21 -12.60 -2.33
CA LEU A 57 19.72 -11.90 -1.15
C LEU A 57 20.59 -12.84 -0.31
N SER A 58 21.72 -12.30 0.14
CA SER A 58 22.58 -12.89 1.16
C SER A 58 23.03 -11.82 2.17
N ASP A 59 23.60 -12.28 3.29
CA ASP A 59 24.06 -11.41 4.39
C ASP A 59 22.96 -10.54 5.01
N VAL A 60 21.70 -10.94 4.89
CA VAL A 60 20.57 -10.32 5.60
C VAL A 60 20.59 -10.82 7.05
N PRO A 61 20.73 -9.95 8.06
CA PRO A 61 20.68 -10.38 9.45
C PRO A 61 19.27 -10.91 9.80
N PRO A 62 19.13 -11.78 10.82
CA PRO A 62 17.83 -12.23 11.26
C PRO A 62 17.03 -11.09 11.93
N GLY A 63 15.70 -11.21 11.93
CA GLY A 63 14.81 -10.27 12.64
C GLY A 63 14.14 -9.19 11.76
N TYR A 64 14.36 -9.23 10.45
CA TYR A 64 13.71 -8.35 9.48
C TYR A 64 12.59 -9.10 8.72
N HIS A 65 11.76 -8.35 8.00
CA HIS A 65 10.72 -8.93 7.13
C HIS A 65 11.26 -9.46 5.79
N VAL A 66 12.55 -9.21 5.52
CA VAL A 66 13.31 -9.82 4.44
C VAL A 66 14.32 -10.80 5.02
N SER A 67 14.71 -11.80 4.23
CA SER A 67 15.66 -12.84 4.63
C SER A 67 16.54 -13.25 3.45
N ASN A 68 17.61 -14.01 3.71
CA ASN A 68 18.40 -14.62 2.65
C ASN A 68 17.52 -15.53 1.79
N GLY A 69 17.63 -15.44 0.46
CA GLY A 69 16.80 -16.22 -0.44
C GLY A 69 16.56 -15.55 -1.78
N ARG A 70 15.70 -16.17 -2.59
CA ARG A 70 15.32 -15.70 -3.93
C ARG A 70 14.07 -14.84 -3.85
N TYR A 71 14.11 -13.70 -4.53
CA TYR A 71 13.00 -12.76 -4.66
C TYR A 71 12.65 -12.54 -6.14
N ILE A 72 11.37 -12.21 -6.38
CA ILE A 72 10.90 -11.61 -7.63
C ILE A 72 11.45 -10.19 -7.70
N GLY A 73 12.10 -9.85 -8.81
CA GLY A 73 12.73 -8.55 -9.00
C GLY A 73 12.31 -7.87 -10.30
N TRP A 74 12.19 -6.55 -10.21
CA TRP A 74 11.84 -5.67 -11.32
C TRP A 74 12.88 -4.56 -11.48
N CYS A 75 12.97 -4.01 -12.68
CA CYS A 75 13.80 -2.85 -12.98
C CYS A 75 12.99 -1.56 -12.83
N VAL A 76 13.58 -0.54 -12.20
CA VAL A 76 13.00 0.82 -12.11
C VAL A 76 13.95 1.88 -12.69
N ASP A 77 14.89 1.46 -13.54
CA ASP A 77 15.91 2.32 -14.15
C ASP A 77 16.36 1.75 -15.51
N GLU A 78 15.72 2.21 -16.59
CA GLU A 78 16.02 1.87 -17.99
C GLU A 78 17.34 2.45 -18.48
N HIS A 79 17.95 3.38 -17.76
CA HIS A 79 19.08 4.17 -18.23
C HIS A 79 20.44 3.62 -17.80
N HIS A 80 20.47 2.77 -16.78
CA HIS A 80 21.67 2.09 -16.33
C HIS A 80 21.64 0.59 -16.62
N TYR A 81 22.73 -0.10 -16.27
CA TYR A 81 22.88 -1.53 -16.48
C TYR A 81 23.14 -2.28 -15.18
N ILE A 82 22.59 -3.49 -15.08
CA ILE A 82 22.94 -4.47 -14.07
C ILE A 82 23.26 -5.81 -14.75
N TYR A 83 24.29 -6.49 -14.27
CA TYR A 83 24.84 -7.69 -14.92
C TYR A 83 24.43 -8.99 -14.25
N ASN A 84 24.06 -9.99 -15.06
CA ASN A 84 23.76 -11.36 -14.64
C ASN A 84 24.95 -12.01 -13.90
N GLY A 85 24.66 -12.74 -12.83
CA GLY A 85 25.64 -13.45 -12.01
C GLY A 85 26.57 -12.54 -11.21
N ARG A 86 26.39 -11.22 -11.28
CA ARG A 86 27.18 -10.25 -10.52
C ARG A 86 26.53 -10.00 -9.17
N THR A 87 27.40 -9.88 -8.18
CA THR A 87 27.04 -9.55 -6.80
C THR A 87 27.24 -8.06 -6.56
N TYR A 88 26.27 -7.44 -5.91
CA TYR A 88 26.27 -6.04 -5.49
C TYR A 88 25.97 -5.91 -4.01
N ARG A 89 26.19 -4.71 -3.49
CA ARG A 89 25.81 -4.30 -2.14
C ARG A 89 24.71 -3.26 -2.28
N ALA A 90 23.63 -3.40 -1.51
CA ALA A 90 22.54 -2.43 -1.56
C ALA A 90 21.99 -2.15 -0.18
N ARG A 91 21.52 -0.90 -0.01
CA ARG A 91 20.66 -0.48 1.09
C ARG A 91 19.20 -0.63 0.67
N MET A 92 18.36 -1.05 1.61
CA MET A 92 16.94 -1.29 1.35
C MET A 92 16.10 -0.11 1.78
N TYR A 93 15.11 0.25 0.96
CA TYR A 93 14.13 1.28 1.28
C TYR A 93 12.73 0.80 0.91
N SER A 94 11.73 1.12 1.73
CA SER A 94 10.34 1.03 1.27
C SER A 94 10.11 2.03 0.15
N SER A 95 9.25 1.69 -0.81
CA SER A 95 8.75 2.65 -1.81
C SER A 95 8.08 3.89 -1.20
N TYR A 96 7.53 3.78 0.01
CA TYR A 96 6.98 4.92 0.75
C TYR A 96 7.95 5.55 1.75
N ASP A 97 9.21 5.11 1.80
CA ASP A 97 10.21 5.74 2.67
C ASP A 97 10.58 7.12 2.12
N PRO A 98 10.37 8.23 2.86
CA PRO A 98 10.77 9.56 2.40
C PRO A 98 12.29 9.70 2.18
N ALA A 99 13.10 8.80 2.74
CA ALA A 99 14.54 8.74 2.53
C ALA A 99 14.95 7.85 1.35
N ASN A 100 13.99 7.26 0.62
CA ASN A 100 14.26 6.48 -0.58
C ASN A 100 15.04 7.35 -1.60
N PRO A 101 16.25 6.93 -2.01
CA PRO A 101 17.09 7.68 -2.94
C PRO A 101 16.59 7.64 -4.40
N HIS A 102 15.55 6.87 -4.68
CA HIS A 102 14.81 6.88 -5.95
C HIS A 102 13.36 7.36 -5.70
N PRO A 103 13.15 8.65 -5.37
CA PRO A 103 11.83 9.18 -5.09
C PRO A 103 11.03 9.33 -6.38
N ASP A 104 9.78 8.89 -6.34
CA ASP A 104 8.81 9.05 -7.42
C ASP A 104 7.43 9.30 -6.78
N GLU A 105 6.56 10.04 -7.47
CA GLU A 105 5.18 10.26 -7.00
C GLU A 105 4.28 9.06 -7.27
N ASP A 106 4.62 8.25 -8.28
CA ASP A 106 3.81 7.13 -8.77
C ASP A 106 4.17 5.77 -8.10
N TRP A 107 4.84 5.79 -6.95
CA TRP A 107 5.16 4.57 -6.20
C TRP A 107 3.90 3.81 -5.76
N ASP A 108 2.79 4.50 -5.53
CA ASP A 108 1.49 3.90 -5.29
C ASP A 108 0.96 3.13 -6.51
N MET A 109 1.13 3.66 -7.72
CA MET A 109 0.80 3.00 -8.99
C MET A 109 1.63 1.74 -9.19
N VAL A 110 2.95 1.79 -8.92
CA VAL A 110 3.81 0.61 -8.99
C VAL A 110 3.33 -0.45 -8.00
N ASN A 111 3.09 -0.07 -6.74
CA ASN A 111 2.56 -0.99 -5.74
C ASN A 111 1.20 -1.56 -6.15
N TYR A 112 0.34 -0.77 -6.79
CA TYR A 112 -0.95 -1.24 -7.32
C TYR A 112 -0.75 -2.31 -8.39
N ILE A 113 0.15 -2.08 -9.36
CA ILE A 113 0.47 -3.04 -10.43
C ILE A 113 0.95 -4.36 -9.84
N LEU A 114 1.87 -4.34 -8.88
CA LEU A 114 2.40 -5.55 -8.23
C LEU A 114 1.33 -6.40 -7.55
N ASN A 115 0.16 -5.81 -7.24
CA ASN A 115 -0.97 -6.49 -6.61
C ASN A 115 -2.14 -6.80 -7.56
N ASN A 116 -2.09 -6.34 -8.81
CA ASN A 116 -3.20 -6.46 -9.78
C ASN A 116 -2.73 -6.84 -11.19
N ASN A 117 -1.64 -7.60 -11.31
CA ASN A 117 -0.97 -7.91 -12.59
C ASN A 117 -1.42 -9.23 -13.26
N GLU A 118 -2.53 -9.85 -12.85
CA GLU A 118 -2.96 -11.18 -13.31
C GLU A 118 -3.23 -11.28 -14.84
N GLN A 119 -3.30 -10.15 -15.54
CA GLN A 119 -3.73 -10.06 -16.93
C GLN A 119 -2.61 -10.17 -17.97
N GLY A 120 -1.33 -10.24 -17.56
CA GLY A 120 -0.20 -10.18 -18.48
C GLY A 120 0.97 -11.08 -18.14
N THR A 121 1.96 -11.04 -19.03
CA THR A 121 3.27 -11.65 -18.85
C THR A 121 4.16 -10.77 -17.96
N TRP A 122 5.31 -11.28 -17.53
CA TRP A 122 6.24 -10.46 -16.76
C TRP A 122 6.80 -9.30 -17.61
N GLU A 123 6.90 -9.46 -18.92
CA GLU A 123 7.26 -8.38 -19.84
C GLU A 123 6.22 -7.26 -19.80
N ASP A 124 4.94 -7.61 -19.75
CA ASP A 124 3.85 -6.63 -19.63
C ASP A 124 3.90 -5.86 -18.31
N VAL A 125 4.21 -6.57 -17.22
CA VAL A 125 4.38 -5.96 -15.89
C VAL A 125 5.56 -5.00 -15.87
N GLN A 126 6.70 -5.40 -16.45
CA GLN A 126 7.88 -4.53 -16.52
C GLN A 126 7.61 -3.26 -17.32
N ASP A 127 7.00 -3.38 -18.51
CA ASP A 127 6.65 -2.23 -19.33
C ASP A 127 5.67 -1.29 -18.59
N ALA A 128 4.71 -1.85 -17.85
CA ALA A 128 3.78 -1.05 -17.04
C ALA A 128 4.47 -0.35 -15.86
N ILE A 129 5.44 -0.99 -15.20
CA ILE A 129 6.25 -0.36 -14.14
C ILE A 129 7.03 0.82 -14.72
N TRP A 130 7.74 0.64 -15.83
CA TRP A 130 8.55 1.69 -16.45
C TRP A 130 7.74 2.91 -16.91
N PHE A 131 6.46 2.73 -17.28
CA PHE A 131 5.59 3.86 -17.55
C PHE A 131 5.55 4.84 -16.36
N PHE A 132 5.46 4.34 -15.13
CA PHE A 132 5.32 5.19 -13.94
C PHE A 132 6.67 5.72 -13.44
N VAL A 133 7.71 4.90 -13.40
CA VAL A 133 8.98 5.29 -12.75
C VAL A 133 10.08 5.76 -13.71
N ASP A 134 9.89 5.66 -15.03
CA ASP A 134 10.94 6.00 -16.00
C ASP A 134 10.42 6.69 -17.29
N GLY A 135 9.56 7.69 -17.10
CA GLY A 135 9.32 8.69 -18.13
C GLY A 135 8.05 8.53 -18.97
N GLY A 136 7.04 7.80 -18.49
CA GLY A 136 5.68 7.89 -19.05
C GLY A 136 5.51 7.29 -20.43
N LYS A 137 6.46 6.47 -20.90
CA LYS A 137 6.37 5.87 -22.23
C LYS A 137 5.31 4.79 -22.22
N TYR A 138 4.21 5.08 -22.92
CA TYR A 138 3.08 4.17 -22.95
C TYR A 138 3.45 2.82 -23.61
N PRO A 139 3.11 1.67 -22.99
CA PRO A 139 3.50 0.35 -23.49
C PRO A 139 2.89 0.02 -24.86
N ASN A 140 3.56 -0.87 -25.61
CA ASN A 140 3.04 -1.34 -26.91
C ASN A 140 2.01 -2.46 -26.76
N SER A 141 2.22 -3.36 -25.79
CA SER A 141 1.34 -4.51 -25.57
C SER A 141 -0.03 -4.06 -25.07
N THR A 142 -1.09 -4.72 -25.54
CA THR A 142 -2.44 -4.45 -25.04
C THR A 142 -2.60 -4.79 -23.56
N ALA A 143 -1.93 -5.84 -23.07
CA ALA A 143 -2.00 -6.21 -21.66
C ALA A 143 -1.30 -5.18 -20.77
N ALA A 144 -0.07 -4.77 -21.13
CA ALA A 144 0.65 -3.71 -20.42
C ALA A 144 -0.12 -2.38 -20.41
N ARG A 145 -0.73 -1.98 -21.54
CA ARG A 145 -1.59 -0.78 -21.60
C ARG A 145 -2.80 -0.89 -20.66
N ALA A 146 -3.44 -2.05 -20.61
CA ALA A 146 -4.55 -2.27 -19.70
C ALA A 146 -4.12 -2.17 -18.23
N MET A 147 -2.92 -2.66 -17.87
CA MET A 147 -2.37 -2.48 -16.51
C MET A 147 -2.11 -1.01 -16.19
N VAL A 148 -1.53 -0.25 -17.12
CA VAL A 148 -1.31 1.19 -16.96
C VAL A 148 -2.64 1.93 -16.79
N ASP A 149 -3.62 1.66 -17.64
CA ASP A 149 -4.93 2.31 -17.57
C ASP A 149 -5.67 1.99 -16.28
N ASP A 150 -5.56 0.75 -15.79
CA ASP A 150 -6.17 0.32 -14.54
C ASP A 150 -5.49 0.98 -13.33
N ALA A 151 -4.15 1.06 -13.32
CA ALA A 151 -3.40 1.79 -12.31
C ALA A 151 -3.74 3.29 -12.33
N LEU A 152 -3.78 3.95 -13.49
CA LEU A 152 -4.19 5.36 -13.59
C LEU A 152 -5.62 5.62 -13.08
N ALA A 153 -6.51 4.63 -13.19
CA ALA A 153 -7.89 4.75 -12.72
C ALA A 153 -8.05 4.46 -11.21
N ASN A 154 -7.22 3.58 -10.64
CA ASN A 154 -7.48 2.95 -9.33
C ASN A 154 -6.28 2.91 -8.38
N GLY A 155 -5.07 3.21 -8.85
CA GLY A 155 -3.81 3.08 -8.12
C GLY A 155 -3.41 4.30 -7.29
N GLU A 156 -3.98 5.46 -7.57
CA GLU A 156 -3.70 6.68 -6.80
C GLU A 156 -4.05 6.51 -5.32
N GLY A 157 -3.08 6.78 -4.45
CA GLY A 157 -3.18 6.59 -3.00
C GLY A 157 -3.26 5.13 -2.58
N PHE A 158 -3.01 4.18 -3.47
CA PHE A 158 -2.91 2.77 -3.10
C PHE A 158 -1.78 2.59 -2.09
N VAL A 159 -2.02 1.77 -1.07
CA VAL A 159 -1.05 1.42 -0.03
C VAL A 159 -1.23 -0.07 0.27
N PRO A 160 -0.21 -0.93 0.05
CA PRO A 160 -0.30 -2.35 0.32
C PRO A 160 -0.66 -2.66 1.78
N GLY A 161 -1.79 -3.35 1.97
CA GLY A 161 -2.21 -3.88 3.26
C GLY A 161 -1.55 -5.22 3.62
N PRO A 162 -1.85 -5.77 4.80
CA PRO A 162 -1.37 -7.09 5.22
C PRO A 162 -1.63 -8.19 4.18
N GLY A 163 -0.58 -8.94 3.83
CA GLY A 163 -0.63 -10.01 2.82
C GLY A 163 -0.48 -9.55 1.37
N GLN A 164 -0.52 -8.24 1.10
CA GLN A 164 -0.24 -7.66 -0.21
C GLN A 164 1.26 -7.45 -0.41
N THR A 165 1.66 -7.22 -1.66
CA THR A 165 3.05 -6.99 -2.06
C THR A 165 3.41 -5.52 -1.94
N LEU A 166 4.57 -5.23 -1.34
CA LEU A 166 5.21 -3.93 -1.28
C LEU A 166 6.50 -3.95 -2.10
N ALA A 167 6.71 -2.92 -2.93
CA ALA A 167 7.98 -2.67 -3.60
C ALA A 167 9.03 -2.21 -2.58
N VAL A 168 10.12 -2.96 -2.48
CA VAL A 168 11.32 -2.59 -1.71
C VAL A 168 12.47 -2.31 -2.67
N ILE A 169 13.01 -1.09 -2.60
CA ILE A 169 14.11 -0.61 -3.43
C ILE A 169 15.42 -1.18 -2.90
N LEU A 170 16.24 -1.73 -3.79
CA LEU A 170 17.61 -2.16 -3.52
C LEU A 170 18.58 -1.13 -4.07
N TYR A 171 18.82 -0.04 -3.35
CA TYR A 171 19.70 1.02 -3.82
C TYR A 171 21.17 0.61 -3.71
N ILE A 172 21.83 0.47 -4.87
CA ILE A 172 23.25 0.12 -4.99
C ILE A 172 24.10 1.40 -5.00
N ASP A 173 23.96 2.20 -6.06
CA ASP A 173 24.62 3.48 -6.28
C ASP A 173 23.88 4.26 -7.38
N GLY A 174 24.36 5.46 -7.73
CA GLY A 174 23.74 6.32 -8.75
C GLY A 174 24.19 6.06 -10.19
N SER A 175 24.79 4.90 -10.48
CA SER A 175 25.34 4.53 -11.80
C SER A 175 25.03 3.09 -12.21
N THR A 176 24.44 2.30 -11.32
CA THR A 176 24.02 0.93 -11.52
C THR A 176 22.49 0.91 -11.55
N GLN A 177 21.91 0.12 -12.47
CA GLN A 177 20.46 -0.02 -12.56
C GLN A 177 19.88 -0.47 -11.22
N ILE A 178 18.86 0.27 -10.78
CA ILE A 178 18.23 0.07 -9.48
C ILE A 178 17.15 -1.03 -9.61
N PRO A 179 17.26 -2.14 -8.85
CA PRO A 179 16.20 -3.10 -8.71
C PRO A 179 15.21 -2.75 -7.60
N ILE A 180 13.99 -3.25 -7.75
CA ILE A 180 13.08 -3.50 -6.63
C ILE A 180 12.86 -5.00 -6.45
N ILE A 181 12.49 -5.41 -5.23
CA ILE A 181 11.97 -6.75 -4.92
C ILE A 181 10.54 -6.67 -4.38
N GLU A 182 9.78 -7.71 -4.66
CA GLU A 182 8.47 -7.91 -4.05
C GLU A 182 8.60 -8.44 -2.62
N VAL A 183 8.08 -7.70 -1.65
CA VAL A 183 8.04 -8.14 -0.24
C VAL A 183 6.62 -8.13 0.27
N THR A 184 6.15 -9.27 0.77
CA THR A 184 4.81 -9.38 1.36
C THR A 184 4.74 -8.58 2.66
N VAL A 185 3.78 -7.68 2.75
CA VAL A 185 3.47 -6.95 3.98
C VAL A 185 3.04 -7.96 5.05
N PRO A 186 3.68 -7.97 6.23
CA PRO A 186 3.38 -8.95 7.26
C PRO A 186 1.92 -8.85 7.72
N ILE A 187 1.30 -10.02 7.93
CA ILE A 187 0.04 -10.10 8.65
C ILE A 187 0.35 -9.88 10.13
N GLU A 188 0.36 -8.63 10.56
CA GLU A 188 0.31 -8.37 11.99
C GLU A 188 -0.98 -8.96 12.54
N ASN A 189 -0.89 -9.72 13.63
CA ASN A 189 -2.07 -10.14 14.39
C ASN A 189 -2.67 -8.87 15.01
N VAL A 190 -3.50 -8.16 14.25
CA VAL A 190 -4.19 -6.97 14.70
C VAL A 190 -5.11 -7.43 15.83
N VAL A 191 -4.69 -7.25 17.10
CA VAL A 191 -5.65 -7.11 18.18
C VAL A 191 -6.52 -5.93 17.75
N PRO A 192 -7.84 -6.09 17.55
CA PRO A 192 -8.65 -4.99 17.05
C PRO A 192 -8.50 -3.81 18.01
N GLN A 193 -7.75 -2.79 17.61
CA GLN A 193 -7.84 -1.49 18.25
C GLN A 193 -9.19 -0.95 17.80
N TYR A 194 -10.23 -1.22 18.59
CA TYR A 194 -11.47 -0.50 18.44
C TYR A 194 -11.13 0.98 18.56
N PRO A 195 -11.30 1.79 17.51
CA PRO A 195 -11.05 3.21 17.63
C PRO A 195 -11.95 3.71 18.75
N LEU A 196 -11.38 4.39 19.74
CA LEU A 196 -12.10 4.89 20.92
C LEU A 196 -13.39 5.61 20.51
N GLY A 197 -13.40 6.25 19.33
CA GLY A 197 -14.54 6.89 18.71
C GLY A 197 -15.77 5.98 18.52
N THR A 198 -15.61 4.72 18.11
CA THR A 198 -16.73 3.78 17.93
C THR A 198 -17.32 3.37 19.28
N VAL A 199 -16.47 3.16 20.28
CA VAL A 199 -16.90 2.85 21.65
C VAL A 199 -17.62 4.04 22.27
N ILE A 200 -17.06 5.25 22.14
CA ILE A 200 -17.69 6.49 22.62
C ILE A 200 -19.01 6.75 21.89
N GLY A 201 -19.07 6.51 20.57
CA GLY A 201 -20.28 6.63 19.76
C GLY A 201 -21.41 5.71 20.23
N LEU A 202 -21.11 4.43 20.50
CA LEU A 202 -22.07 3.47 21.06
C LEU A 202 -22.53 3.86 22.48
N VAL A 203 -21.62 4.33 23.33
CA VAL A 203 -21.96 4.80 24.68
C VAL A 203 -22.84 6.05 24.63
N ALA A 204 -22.54 7.00 23.74
CA ALA A 204 -23.35 8.20 23.54
C ALA A 204 -24.75 7.85 22.99
N LEU A 205 -24.84 6.89 22.07
CA LEU A 205 -26.11 6.38 21.52
C LEU A 205 -26.96 5.75 22.64
N MET A 206 -26.37 4.87 23.45
CA MET A 206 -27.03 4.21 24.58
C MET A 206 -27.52 5.23 25.61
N ALA A 207 -26.70 6.24 25.92
CA ALA A 207 -27.08 7.33 26.82
C ALA A 207 -28.24 8.17 26.26
N ALA A 208 -28.23 8.48 24.95
CA ALA A 208 -29.31 9.23 24.30
C ALA A 208 -30.65 8.48 24.33
N PHE A 209 -30.64 7.16 24.05
CA PHE A 209 -31.85 6.33 24.17
C PHE A 209 -32.33 6.20 25.63
N GLY A 210 -31.42 6.10 26.59
CA GLY A 210 -31.75 6.10 28.02
C GLY A 210 -32.44 7.39 28.47
N VAL A 211 -31.92 8.54 28.06
CA VAL A 211 -32.51 9.86 28.37
C VAL A 211 -33.88 10.04 27.69
N PHE A 212 -34.04 9.59 26.45
CA PHE A 212 -35.31 9.65 25.72
C PHE A 212 -36.38 8.76 26.37
N GLY A 213 -36.02 7.54 26.78
CA GLY A 213 -36.91 6.62 27.51
C GLY A 213 -37.33 7.18 28.87
N TYR A 214 -36.41 7.83 29.59
CA TYR A 214 -36.68 8.45 30.90
C TYR A 214 -37.64 9.65 30.80
N LYS A 215 -37.42 10.56 29.83
CA LYS A 215 -38.32 11.72 29.61
C LYS A 215 -39.73 11.30 29.21
N ARG A 216 -39.88 10.23 28.41
CA ARG A 216 -41.20 9.70 28.01
C ARG A 216 -42.01 9.12 29.18
N LYS A 217 -41.35 8.64 30.23
CA LYS A 217 -42.03 8.18 31.47
C LYS A 217 -42.52 9.34 32.33
N ILE A 218 -41.74 10.43 32.44
CA ILE A 218 -42.10 11.60 33.25
C ILE A 218 -43.29 12.37 32.63
N LEU A 219 -43.36 12.46 31.31
CA LEU A 219 -44.46 13.14 30.59
C LEU A 219 -45.78 12.35 30.53
N ARG A 220 -45.87 11.19 31.19
CA ARG A 220 -47.08 10.35 31.30
C ARG A 220 -47.65 10.28 32.73
N LEU A 221 -47.10 11.07 33.65
CA LEU A 221 -47.68 11.40 34.96
C LEU A 221 -48.25 12.82 34.89
#